data_AF-Q6W0S1-F1
#
_entry.id   AF-Q6W0S1-F1
#
_cell.length_a   1.000
_cell.length_b   1.000
_cell.length_c   1.000
_cell.angle_alpha   90.00
_cell.angle_beta   90.00
_cell.angle_gamma   90.00
#
_symmetry.space_group_name_H-M   'P 1'
#
loop_
_entity.id
_entity.type
_entity.pdbx_description
1 polymer ?
#
loop_
_entity_poly.entity_id
_entity_poly.type
_entity_poly.pdbx_seq_one_letter_code
_entity_poly.pdbx_strand_id
1 'polypeptide(L)'
;DVYKIGGIGTVPVGRVETGVLRPGMVITFAPINLTTEVKSVEMHHENLQEAVPGDNVGFNVKNVSVKELRRGYVVGDAKNNPPKAAADFLAQVIVLNHPGQISNGYTPVLDCHTAHIACKFAEIKEKCDRRTGKTTEENPKSIKTGDAAIVNLVPSKSMCV
;
A
#
# COMPACT_ATOMS: atom_id res chain seq x y z
N ASP A 1 -0.76 12.79 0.55
CA ASP A 1 0.28 13.58 -0.16
C ASP A 1 1.39 13.98 0.80
N VAL A 2 2.42 14.69 0.34
CA VAL A 2 3.54 15.15 1.19
C VAL A 2 3.85 16.61 0.88
N TYR A 3 3.82 17.47 1.90
CA TYR A 3 4.01 18.91 1.77
C TYR A 3 5.24 19.39 2.54
N LYS A 4 5.87 20.46 2.04
CA LYS A 4 6.89 21.23 2.75
C LYS A 4 6.26 22.53 3.22
N ILE A 5 6.07 22.69 4.52
CA ILE A 5 5.50 23.91 5.10
C ILE A 5 6.60 24.72 5.77
N GLY A 6 6.71 26.01 5.40
CA GLY A 6 7.70 26.93 5.98
C GLY A 6 7.52 27.03 7.50
N GLY A 7 8.62 26.91 8.26
CA GLY A 7 8.60 26.94 9.72
C GLY A 7 8.16 25.64 10.42
N ILE A 8 7.41 24.76 9.74
CA ILE A 8 6.92 23.49 10.31
C ILE A 8 7.82 22.31 9.89
N GLY A 9 8.15 22.22 8.60
CA GLY A 9 8.93 21.13 8.02
C GLY A 9 8.14 20.27 7.05
N THR A 10 8.34 18.95 7.13
CA THR A 10 7.72 17.95 6.24
C THR A 10 6.42 17.46 6.87
N VAL A 11 5.32 17.58 6.13
CA VAL A 11 3.98 17.20 6.57
C VAL A 11 3.38 16.22 5.56
N PRO A 12 3.44 14.91 5.83
CA PRO A 12 2.62 13.93 5.12
C PRO A 12 1.15 14.07 5.53
N VAL A 13 0.27 13.78 4.57
CA VAL A 13 -1.18 13.80 4.76
C VAL A 13 -1.75 12.48 4.27
N GLY A 14 -2.61 11.87 5.07
CA GLY A 14 -3.24 10.59 4.74
C GLY A 14 -4.40 10.27 5.67
N ARG A 15 -5.04 9.14 5.39
CA ARG A 15 -6.11 8.59 6.20
C ARG A 15 -5.55 7.53 7.16
N VAL A 16 -5.99 7.55 8.41
CA VAL A 16 -5.72 6.45 9.34
C VAL A 16 -6.63 5.28 8.96
N GLU A 17 -6.05 4.18 8.48
CA GLU A 17 -6.82 2.97 8.12
C GLU A 17 -6.96 2.01 9.31
N THR A 18 -5.91 1.87 10.12
CA THR A 18 -5.89 1.01 11.31
C THR A 18 -5.04 1.63 12.41
N GLY A 19 -5.27 1.23 13.67
CA GLY A 19 -4.52 1.72 14.82
C GLY A 19 -4.85 3.17 15.18
N VAL A 20 -3.91 3.84 15.85
CA VAL A 20 -4.03 5.24 16.32
C VAL A 20 -2.71 5.95 16.06
N LEU A 21 -2.76 7.21 15.61
CA LEU A 21 -1.58 8.07 15.42
C LEU A 21 -1.58 9.18 16.47
N ARG A 22 -0.47 9.36 17.19
CA ARG A 22 -0.33 10.39 18.24
C ARG A 22 0.98 11.17 18.07
N PRO A 23 1.02 12.45 18.48
CA PRO A 23 2.28 13.15 18.71
C PRO A 23 3.20 12.35 19.65
N GLY A 24 4.51 12.36 19.36
CA GLY A 24 5.53 11.63 20.10
C GLY A 24 5.70 10.16 19.69
N MET A 25 4.83 9.61 18.83
CA MET A 25 5.01 8.26 18.31
C MET A 25 6.23 8.17 17.40
N VAL A 26 6.96 7.07 17.51
CA VAL A 26 8.01 6.70 16.55
C VAL A 26 7.37 5.82 15.48
N ILE A 27 7.41 6.29 14.23
CA ILE A 27 6.75 5.67 13.09
C ILE A 27 7.76 5.24 12.04
N THR A 28 7.41 4.22 11.27
CA THR A 28 8.19 3.74 10.13
C THR A 28 7.41 3.93 8.84
N PHE A 29 8.08 4.51 7.84
CA PHE A 29 7.61 4.63 6.46
C PHE A 29 8.09 3.43 5.64
N ALA A 30 7.15 2.62 5.18
CA ALA A 30 7.36 1.61 4.16
C ALA A 30 7.04 2.19 2.78
N PRO A 31 7.72 1.75 1.71
CA PRO A 31 8.62 0.60 1.65
C PRO A 31 10.11 0.93 1.93
N ILE A 32 10.45 2.18 2.25
CA ILE A 32 11.85 2.62 2.39
C ILE A 32 12.50 2.34 3.75
N ASN A 33 11.71 1.82 4.71
CA ASN A 33 12.16 1.53 6.07
C ASN A 33 12.76 2.75 6.80
N LEU A 34 12.22 3.95 6.53
CA LEU A 34 12.64 5.18 7.19
C LEU A 34 11.87 5.33 8.50
N THR A 35 12.57 5.56 9.61
CA THR A 35 11.94 5.74 10.93
C THR A 35 12.14 7.17 11.43
N THR A 36 11.07 7.76 11.97
CA THR A 36 11.08 9.12 12.51
C THR A 36 10.03 9.29 13.62
N GLU A 37 10.07 10.41 14.32
CA GLU A 37 9.13 10.78 15.37
C GLU A 37 8.09 11.78 14.84
N VAL A 38 6.83 11.54 15.19
CA VAL A 38 5.71 12.45 14.93
C VAL A 38 5.77 13.62 15.90
N LYS A 39 5.85 14.85 15.41
CA LYS A 39 5.85 16.07 16.22
C LYS A 39 4.45 16.54 16.60
N SER A 40 3.55 16.58 15.63
CA SER A 40 2.17 17.04 15.77
C SER A 40 1.29 16.28 14.80
N VAL A 41 0.02 16.19 15.13
CA VAL A 41 -1.04 15.64 14.27
C VAL A 41 -2.14 16.69 14.21
N GLU A 42 -2.60 16.99 13.01
CA GLU A 42 -3.56 18.06 12.75
C GLU A 42 -4.67 17.59 11.80
N MET A 43 -5.89 18.04 12.07
CA MET A 43 -7.05 17.84 11.20
C MET A 43 -7.82 19.16 11.12
N HIS A 44 -8.13 19.63 9.91
CA HIS A 44 -8.84 20.90 9.69
C HIS A 44 -8.24 22.13 10.42
N HIS A 45 -6.90 22.20 10.55
CA HIS A 45 -6.14 23.24 11.27
C HIS A 45 -6.28 23.21 12.80
N GLU A 46 -6.78 22.11 13.36
CA GLU A 46 -6.79 21.88 14.80
C GLU A 46 -5.80 20.77 15.18
N ASN A 47 -5.09 20.98 16.29
CA ASN A 47 -4.18 19.97 16.83
C ASN A 47 -4.97 18.84 17.48
N LEU A 48 -4.59 17.61 17.16
CA LEU A 48 -5.16 16.41 17.74
C LEU A 48 -4.20 15.76 18.74
N GLN A 49 -4.74 15.28 19.86
CA GLN A 49 -3.98 14.44 20.79
C GLN A 49 -3.81 13.01 20.25
N GLU A 50 -4.78 12.56 19.45
CA GLU A 50 -4.75 11.30 18.74
C GLU A 50 -5.64 11.38 17.49
N ALA A 51 -5.26 10.64 16.45
CA ALA A 51 -6.05 10.41 15.26
C ALA A 51 -6.40 8.92 15.16
N VAL A 52 -7.66 8.64 14.89
CA VAL A 52 -8.25 7.29 14.92
C VAL A 52 -8.68 6.85 13.52
N PRO A 53 -9.03 5.56 13.30
CA PRO A 53 -9.39 5.08 11.98
C PRO A 53 -10.55 5.86 11.36
N GLY A 54 -10.35 6.33 10.14
CA GLY A 54 -11.28 7.21 9.42
C GLY A 54 -10.82 8.66 9.30
N ASP A 55 -9.97 9.14 10.21
CA ASP A 55 -9.50 10.53 10.21
C ASP A 55 -8.55 10.79 9.04
N ASN A 56 -8.74 11.93 8.38
CA ASN A 56 -7.82 12.45 7.38
C ASN A 56 -6.95 13.52 8.03
N VAL A 57 -5.69 13.20 8.28
CA VAL A 57 -4.80 14.03 9.08
C VAL A 57 -3.54 14.41 8.32
N GLY A 58 -3.04 15.61 8.60
CA GLY A 58 -1.66 15.98 8.37
C GLY A 58 -0.85 15.75 9.63
N PHE A 59 0.39 15.27 9.52
CA PHE A 59 1.25 15.12 10.68
C PHE A 59 2.67 15.58 10.38
N ASN A 60 3.31 16.26 11.33
CA ASN A 60 4.66 16.76 11.15
C ASN A 60 5.69 15.71 11.59
N VAL A 61 6.77 15.53 10.83
CA VAL A 61 7.86 14.58 11.13
C VAL A 61 9.22 15.25 11.25
N LYS A 62 10.09 14.74 12.15
CA LYS A 62 11.44 15.29 12.35
C LYS A 62 12.43 14.77 11.32
N ASN A 63 13.36 15.62 10.88
CA ASN A 63 14.57 15.22 10.15
C ASN A 63 14.33 14.39 8.86
N VAL A 64 13.16 14.57 8.22
CA VAL A 64 12.83 13.90 6.95
C VAL A 64 12.57 14.96 5.89
N SER A 65 13.19 14.82 4.73
CA SER A 65 12.93 15.67 3.57
C SER A 65 11.70 15.21 2.81
N VAL A 66 10.91 16.15 2.29
CA VAL A 66 9.78 15.84 1.38
C VAL A 66 10.19 15.03 0.15
N LYS A 67 11.47 15.05 -0.25
CA LYS A 67 11.98 14.28 -1.39
C LYS A 67 12.11 12.78 -1.09
N GLU A 68 12.21 12.42 0.19
CA GLU A 68 12.35 11.04 0.65
C GLU A 68 11.01 10.33 0.75
N LEU A 69 9.91 11.09 0.87
CA LEU A 69 8.56 10.55 1.01
C LEU A 69 7.75 10.75 -0.26
N ARG A 70 6.86 9.79 -0.54
CA ARG A 70 5.99 9.83 -1.73
C ARG A 70 4.60 9.31 -1.39
N ARG A 71 3.62 9.71 -2.19
CA ARG A 71 2.29 9.11 -2.17
C ARG A 71 2.42 7.60 -2.45
N GLY A 72 1.62 6.78 -1.75
CA GLY A 72 1.71 5.33 -1.79
C GLY A 72 2.60 4.71 -0.70
N TYR A 73 3.32 5.51 0.08
CA TYR A 73 4.03 5.00 1.26
C TYR A 73 3.06 4.74 2.39
N VAL A 74 3.34 3.69 3.16
CA VAL A 74 2.52 3.26 4.29
C VAL A 74 3.27 3.59 5.57
N VAL A 75 2.54 4.11 6.54
CA VAL A 75 3.08 4.54 7.82
C VAL A 75 2.48 3.68 8.92
N GLY A 76 3.32 3.20 9.82
CA GLY A 76 2.86 2.46 11.01
C GLY A 76 3.79 2.65 12.19
N ASP A 77 3.37 2.17 13.35
CA ASP A 77 4.16 2.24 14.58
C ASP A 77 5.44 1.41 14.44
N ALA A 78 6.59 2.05 14.67
CA ALA A 78 7.89 1.40 14.58
C ALA A 78 8.06 0.24 15.58
N LYS A 79 7.29 0.26 16.68
CA LYS A 79 7.38 -0.70 17.79
C LYS A 79 6.30 -1.77 17.74
N ASN A 80 5.29 -1.63 16.88
CA ASN A 80 4.15 -2.54 16.81
C ASN A 80 3.88 -2.96 15.37
N ASN A 81 4.53 -4.05 14.95
CA ASN A 81 4.45 -4.62 13.61
C ASN A 81 4.62 -3.56 12.49
N PRO A 82 5.80 -2.93 12.37
CA PRO A 82 6.02 -1.87 11.40
C PRO A 82 5.79 -2.38 9.96
N PRO A 83 5.22 -1.54 9.08
CA PRO A 83 4.98 -1.91 7.69
C PRO A 83 6.29 -2.17 6.95
N LYS A 84 6.27 -3.03 5.94
CA LYS A 84 7.46 -3.48 5.21
C LYS A 84 7.22 -3.47 3.71
N ALA A 85 8.32 -3.44 2.95
CA ALA A 85 8.24 -3.65 1.51
C ALA A 85 7.84 -5.11 1.20
N ALA A 86 6.95 -5.29 0.23
CA ALA A 86 6.65 -6.58 -0.36
C ALA A 86 7.59 -6.82 -1.56
N ALA A 87 8.32 -7.94 -1.54
CA ALA A 87 9.09 -8.40 -2.69
C ALA A 87 8.18 -8.99 -3.76
N ASP A 88 7.22 -9.78 -3.30
CA ASP A 88 6.12 -10.37 -4.05
C ASP A 88 4.94 -10.60 -3.10
N PHE A 89 3.75 -10.84 -3.65
CA PHE A 89 2.58 -11.19 -2.87
C PHE A 89 1.61 -12.05 -3.68
N LEU A 90 0.97 -12.98 -2.98
CA LEU A 90 -0.12 -13.78 -3.53
C LEU A 90 -1.43 -13.02 -3.39
N ALA A 91 -2.19 -12.94 -4.49
CA ALA A 91 -3.52 -12.36 -4.48
C ALA A 91 -4.50 -13.23 -5.27
N GLN A 92 -5.74 -13.28 -4.79
CA GLN A 92 -6.85 -13.76 -5.60
C GLN A 92 -7.29 -12.65 -6.54
N VAL A 93 -7.17 -12.90 -7.84
CA VAL A 93 -7.55 -11.97 -8.91
C VAL A 93 -8.82 -12.51 -9.57
N ILE A 94 -9.80 -11.62 -9.79
CA ILE A 94 -10.99 -11.91 -10.59
C ILE A 94 -10.89 -11.07 -11.86
N VAL A 95 -10.87 -11.73 -13.02
CA VAL A 95 -10.77 -11.05 -14.30
C VAL A 95 -12.14 -10.51 -14.69
N LEU A 96 -12.26 -9.18 -14.75
CA LEU A 96 -13.46 -8.49 -15.22
C LEU A 96 -13.46 -8.41 -16.76
N ASN A 97 -14.08 -7.38 -17.34
CA ASN A 97 -14.18 -7.20 -18.79
C ASN A 97 -12.81 -6.86 -19.42
N HIS A 98 -12.07 -7.90 -19.82
CA HIS A 98 -10.81 -7.79 -20.53
C HIS A 98 -10.93 -8.39 -21.94
N PRO A 99 -10.47 -7.71 -23.01
CA PRO A 99 -10.69 -8.16 -24.39
C PRO A 99 -9.82 -9.36 -24.82
N GLY A 100 -8.78 -9.68 -24.04
CA GLY A 100 -7.87 -10.78 -24.32
C GLY A 100 -7.67 -11.72 -23.14
N GLN A 101 -6.66 -12.58 -23.25
CA GLN A 101 -6.22 -13.44 -22.17
C GLN A 101 -5.05 -12.81 -21.42
N ILE A 102 -4.91 -13.12 -20.14
CA ILE A 102 -3.80 -12.72 -19.28
C ILE A 102 -2.95 -13.95 -19.04
N SER A 103 -1.65 -13.83 -19.29
CA SER A 103 -0.66 -14.90 -19.08
C SER A 103 0.47 -14.42 -18.18
N ASN A 104 1.30 -15.34 -17.71
CA ASN A 104 2.52 -15.00 -16.96
C ASN A 104 3.35 -13.97 -17.74
N GLY A 105 3.79 -12.92 -17.05
CA GLY A 105 4.49 -11.77 -17.62
C GLY A 105 3.62 -10.54 -17.88
N TYR A 106 2.29 -10.66 -17.87
CA TYR A 106 1.40 -9.50 -17.96
C TYR A 106 1.69 -8.51 -16.81
N THR A 107 1.82 -7.22 -17.13
CA THR A 107 2.29 -6.21 -16.16
C THR A 107 1.36 -4.99 -16.15
N PRO A 108 0.14 -5.12 -15.61
CA PRO A 108 -0.77 -3.99 -15.46
C PRO A 108 -0.36 -3.09 -14.30
N VAL A 109 -0.94 -1.89 -14.25
CA VAL A 109 -0.86 -1.03 -13.07
C VAL A 109 -1.89 -1.48 -12.05
N LEU A 110 -1.44 -1.68 -10.81
CA LEU A 110 -2.29 -1.95 -9.66
C LEU A 110 -2.45 -0.68 -8.84
N ASP A 111 -3.70 -0.37 -8.56
CA ASP A 111 -4.09 0.57 -7.51
C ASP A 111 -4.33 -0.22 -6.23
N CYS A 112 -3.52 0.06 -5.21
CA CYS A 112 -3.70 -0.50 -3.87
C CYS A 112 -3.55 0.66 -2.89
N HIS A 113 -4.54 0.88 -2.03
CA HIS A 113 -4.61 2.04 -1.13
C HIS A 113 -4.34 3.37 -1.85
N THR A 114 -3.18 4.00 -1.61
CA THR A 114 -2.75 5.22 -2.34
C THR A 114 -1.57 4.96 -3.28
N ALA A 115 -1.07 3.72 -3.33
CA ALA A 115 -0.04 3.29 -4.27
C ALA A 115 -0.62 2.98 -5.64
N HIS A 116 0.12 3.41 -6.67
CA HIS A 116 -0.19 3.22 -8.08
C HIS A 116 1.07 2.68 -8.77
N ILE A 117 1.20 1.36 -8.84
CA ILE A 117 2.45 0.67 -9.20
C ILE A 117 2.16 -0.47 -10.19
N ALA A 118 2.94 -0.53 -11.27
CA ALA A 118 2.91 -1.66 -12.19
C ALA A 118 3.39 -2.93 -11.49
N CYS A 119 2.61 -4.01 -11.53
CA CYS A 119 2.96 -5.29 -10.94
C CYS A 119 2.91 -6.38 -12.01
N LYS A 120 3.96 -7.20 -12.07
CA LYS A 120 4.05 -8.33 -12.99
C LYS A 120 3.29 -9.51 -12.41
N PHE A 121 2.44 -10.13 -13.23
CA PHE A 121 1.88 -11.46 -13.01
C PHE A 121 3.03 -12.46 -13.18
N ALA A 122 3.78 -12.72 -12.12
CA ALA A 122 4.97 -13.56 -12.20
C ALA A 122 4.56 -15.02 -12.48
N GLU A 123 3.54 -15.48 -11.78
CA GLU A 123 3.02 -16.84 -11.90
C GLU A 123 1.53 -16.88 -11.55
N ILE A 124 0.72 -17.38 -12.46
CA ILE A 124 -0.66 -17.76 -12.18
C ILE A 124 -0.63 -19.18 -11.62
N LYS A 125 -0.77 -19.32 -10.30
CA LYS A 125 -0.60 -20.59 -9.58
C LYS A 125 -1.78 -21.52 -9.79
N GLU A 126 -2.99 -20.98 -9.75
CA GLU A 126 -4.21 -21.76 -9.90
C GLU A 126 -5.36 -20.92 -10.38
N LYS A 127 -6.27 -21.51 -11.16
CA LYS A 127 -7.65 -21.04 -11.26
C LYS A 127 -8.44 -21.61 -10.11
N CYS A 128 -9.36 -20.81 -9.59
CA CYS A 128 -10.27 -21.20 -8.53
C CYS A 128 -11.70 -20.81 -8.87
N ASP A 129 -12.66 -21.49 -8.26
CA ASP A 129 -14.04 -21.07 -8.30
C ASP A 129 -14.22 -19.77 -7.49
N ARG A 130 -14.80 -18.75 -8.13
CA ARG A 130 -14.93 -17.40 -7.54
C ARG A 130 -15.77 -17.33 -6.26
N ARG A 131 -16.62 -18.33 -5.97
CA ARG A 131 -17.52 -18.32 -4.81
C ARG A 131 -16.95 -19.12 -3.65
N THR A 132 -16.32 -20.25 -3.97
CA THR A 132 -15.87 -21.24 -2.98
C THR A 132 -14.37 -21.19 -2.75
N GLY A 133 -13.60 -20.55 -3.64
CA GLY A 133 -12.14 -20.52 -3.60
C GLY A 133 -11.49 -21.87 -3.92
N LYS A 134 -12.26 -22.91 -4.26
CA LYS A 134 -11.69 -24.22 -4.60
C LYS A 134 -10.94 -24.18 -5.91
N THR A 135 -9.73 -24.71 -5.91
CA THR A 135 -8.90 -24.91 -7.09
C THR A 135 -9.63 -25.73 -8.15
N THR A 136 -9.65 -25.23 -9.38
CA THR A 136 -10.25 -25.89 -10.54
C THR A 136 -9.20 -26.30 -11.57
N GLU A 137 -8.09 -25.58 -11.66
CA GLU A 137 -6.97 -25.86 -12.55
C GLU A 137 -5.67 -25.38 -11.89
N GLU A 138 -4.67 -26.26 -11.78
CA GLU A 138 -3.34 -25.90 -11.29
C GLU A 138 -2.45 -25.42 -12.46
N ASN A 139 -1.64 -24.39 -12.21
CA ASN A 139 -0.68 -23.80 -13.15
C ASN A 139 -1.26 -23.51 -14.56
N PRO A 140 -2.38 -22.78 -14.66
CA PRO A 140 -3.00 -22.45 -15.95
C PRO A 140 -2.05 -21.62 -16.83
N LYS A 141 -2.05 -21.86 -18.14
CA LYS A 141 -1.25 -21.06 -19.09
C LYS A 141 -1.75 -19.62 -19.23
N SER A 142 -3.05 -19.41 -19.05
CA SER A 142 -3.70 -18.09 -19.12
C SER A 142 -5.04 -18.09 -18.39
N ILE A 143 -5.50 -16.89 -18.02
CA ILE A 143 -6.82 -16.59 -17.44
C ILE A 143 -7.55 -15.57 -18.32
N LYS A 144 -8.88 -15.60 -18.33
CA LYS A 144 -9.73 -14.72 -19.14
C LYS A 144 -10.90 -14.17 -18.34
N THR A 145 -11.66 -13.24 -18.93
CA THR A 145 -12.88 -12.66 -18.36
C THR A 145 -13.77 -13.72 -17.69
N GLY A 146 -14.08 -13.49 -16.41
CA GLY A 146 -14.89 -14.37 -15.57
C GLY A 146 -14.10 -15.34 -14.69
N ASP A 147 -12.83 -15.61 -15.01
CA ASP A 147 -11.97 -16.48 -14.21
C ASP A 147 -11.57 -15.81 -12.89
N ALA A 148 -11.48 -16.62 -11.83
CA ALA A 148 -10.77 -16.26 -10.61
C ALA A 148 -9.49 -17.10 -10.50
N ALA A 149 -8.40 -16.50 -10.04
CA ALA A 149 -7.11 -17.17 -9.97
C ALA A 149 -6.26 -16.66 -8.80
N ILE A 150 -5.44 -17.53 -8.21
CA ILE A 150 -4.38 -17.11 -7.30
C ILE A 150 -3.13 -16.81 -8.11
N VAL A 151 -2.64 -15.58 -7.99
CA VAL A 151 -1.53 -15.06 -8.78
C VAL A 151 -0.44 -14.58 -7.84
N ASN A 152 0.82 -14.95 -8.14
CA ASN A 152 1.97 -14.28 -7.56
C ASN A 152 2.30 -13.00 -8.33
N LEU A 153 2.28 -11.88 -7.62
CA LEU A 153 2.48 -10.54 -8.17
C LEU A 153 3.80 -9.97 -7.68
N VAL A 154 4.59 -9.43 -8.61
CA VAL A 154 5.87 -8.79 -8.31
C VAL A 154 5.79 -7.30 -8.69
N PRO A 155 5.82 -6.38 -7.71
CA PRO A 155 5.89 -4.95 -7.98
C PRO A 155 7.12 -4.57 -8.80
N SER A 156 6.95 -3.68 -9.78
CA SER A 156 8.06 -3.11 -10.58
C SER A 156 8.88 -2.06 -9.82
N LYS A 157 8.34 -1.55 -8.70
CA LYS A 157 8.96 -0.60 -7.77
C LYS A 157 8.64 -1.05 -6.36
N SER A 158 9.47 -0.67 -5.39
CA SER A 158 9.21 -0.95 -3.98
C SER A 158 7.80 -0.52 -3.59
N MET A 159 7.06 -1.43 -2.96
CA MET A 159 5.65 -1.28 -2.61
C MET A 159 5.42 -1.88 -1.22
N CYS A 160 4.47 -1.33 -0.46
CA CYS A 160 3.95 -1.93 0.77
C CYS A 160 2.50 -2.32 0.49
N VAL A 161 2.11 -3.55 0.81
CA VAL A 161 0.75 -4.10 0.69
C VAL A 161 0.44 -5.03 1.84
#